data_AF-A0A6B2CF53-F1
#
_entry.id   AF-A0A6B2CF53-F1
#
_cell.length_a   1.000
_cell.length_b   1.000
_cell.length_c   1.000
_cell.angle_alpha   90.00
_cell.angle_beta   90.00
_cell.angle_gamma   90.00
#
_symmetry.space_group_name_H-M   'P 1'
#
loop_
_entity.id
_entity.type
_entity.pdbx_description
1 polymer ?
#
loop_
_entity_poly.entity_id
_entity_poly.type
_entity_poly.pdbx_seq_one_letter_code
_entity_poly.pdbx_strand_id
1 'polypeptide(L)' 'MMDKRRIVIETLREHGELNITKLAKLTGIHFSILEKIIVELAEQGVVEEKRYGRLRIVRLKTSYL' A
#
# COMPACT_ATOMS: atom_id res chain seq x y z
N MET A 1 -15.64 -12.28 3.81
CA MET A 1 -14.49 -11.43 4.21
C MET A 1 -13.96 -10.74 2.96
N MET A 2 -14.01 -9.41 2.87
CA MET A 2 -13.29 -8.70 1.80
C MET A 2 -11.78 -8.88 2.00
N ASP A 3 -11.07 -9.23 0.93
CA ASP A 3 -9.62 -9.36 0.96
C ASP A 3 -8.98 -7.99 1.14
N LYS A 4 -8.35 -7.75 2.30
CA LYS A 4 -7.70 -6.48 2.64
C LYS A 4 -6.59 -6.10 1.66
N ARG A 5 -5.95 -7.08 1.00
CA ARG A 5 -4.94 -6.84 -0.03
C ARG A 5 -5.55 -6.16 -1.25
N ARG A 6 -6.73 -6.63 -1.67
CA ARG A 6 -7.50 -6.00 -2.77
C ARG A 6 -7.86 -4.56 -2.44
N ILE A 7 -8.32 -4.29 -1.21
CA ILE A 7 -8.66 -2.92 -0.78
C ILE A 7 -7.44 -1.99 -0.90
N VAL A 8 -6.26 -2.46 -0.47
CA VAL A 8 -5.01 -1.69 -0.60
C VAL A 8 -4.67 -1.41 -2.06
N ILE A 9 -4.74 -2.43 -2.92
CA ILE A 9 -4.43 -2.32 -4.34
C ILE A 9 -5.37 -1.32 -5.02
N GLU A 10 -6.68 -1.44 -4.82
CA GLU A 10 -7.66 -0.53 -5.44
C GLU A 10 -7.50 0.90 -4.92
N THR A 11 -7.24 1.08 -3.61
CA THR A 11 -6.98 2.41 -3.05
C THR A 11 -5.76 3.06 -3.71
N LEU A 12 -4.67 2.30 -3.91
CA LEU A 12 -3.48 2.80 -4.62
C LEU A 12 -3.74 3.01 -6.11
N ARG A 13 -4.57 2.19 -6.76
CA ARG A 13 -4.98 2.38 -8.17
C ARG A 13 -5.74 3.70 -8.34
N GLU A 14 -6.67 4.00 -7.43
CA GLU A 14 -7.50 5.21 -7.47
C GLU A 14 -6.70 6.49 -7.14
N HIS A 15 -5.76 6.42 -6.21
CA HIS A 15 -5.09 7.61 -5.66
C HIS A 15 -3.63 7.77 -6.10
N GLY A 16 -3.06 6.77 -6.78
CA GLY A 16 -1.66 6.74 -7.17
C GLY A 16 -0.73 6.43 -5.99
N GLU A 17 0.22 7.32 -5.73
CA GLU A 17 1.17 7.15 -4.63
C GLU A 17 0.64 7.75 -3.32
N LEU A 18 0.78 7.00 -2.23
CA LEU A 18 0.27 7.41 -0.92
C LEU A 18 1.33 7.23 0.17
N ASN A 19 1.35 8.17 1.11
CA ASN A 19 1.98 7.91 2.39
C ASN A 19 1.24 6.78 3.13
N ILE A 20 1.99 5.89 3.79
CA ILE A 20 1.41 4.73 4.50
C ILE A 20 0.36 5.12 5.55
N THR A 21 0.50 6.26 6.22
CA THR A 21 -0.51 6.75 7.19
C THR A 21 -1.79 7.22 6.50
N LYS A 22 -1.69 7.83 5.32
CA LYS A 22 -2.86 8.22 4.51
C LYS A 22 -3.55 6.98 3.94
N LEU A 23 -2.77 5.99 3.51
CA LEU A 23 -3.29 4.70 3.06
C LEU A 23 -4.04 3.97 4.20
N ALA A 24 -3.51 3.97 5.42
CA ALA A 24 -4.22 3.41 6.59
C ALA A 24 -5.55 4.13 6.86
N LYS A 25 -5.57 5.47 6.78
CA LYS A 25 -6.79 6.27 6.96
C LYS A 25 -7.85 5.98 5.89
N LEU A 26 -7.45 5.87 4.62
CA LEU A 26 -8.37 5.61 3.50
C LEU A 26 -8.91 4.19 3.51
N THR A 27 -8.07 3.21 3.80
CA THR A 27 -8.45 1.78 3.80
C THR A 27 -9.16 1.35 5.08
N GLY A 28 -9.06 2.14 6.16
CA GLY A 28 -9.53 1.76 7.50
C GLY A 28 -8.76 0.58 8.11
N ILE A 29 -7.63 0.18 7.51
CA ILE A 29 -6.83 -0.96 7.97
C ILE A 29 -5.88 -0.48 9.08
N HIS A 30 -5.87 -1.23 10.20
CA HIS A 30 -4.93 -0.98 11.29
C HIS A 30 -3.48 -1.03 10.79
N PHE A 31 -2.64 -0.12 11.27
CA PHE A 31 -1.30 0.10 10.74
C PHE A 31 -0.44 -1.17 10.72
N SER A 32 -0.46 -1.98 11.80
CA SER A 32 0.30 -3.23 11.87
C SER A 32 -0.13 -4.29 10.87
N ILE A 33 -1.40 -4.27 10.44
CA ILE A 33 -1.91 -5.17 9.40
C ILE A 33 -1.55 -4.63 8.02
N LEU A 34 -1.71 -3.31 7.82
CA LEU A 34 -1.32 -2.66 6.58
C LEU A 34 0.17 -2.85 6.29
N GLU A 35 1.02 -2.74 7.31
CA GLU A 35 2.46 -2.95 7.16
C GLU A 35 2.80 -4.36 6.66
N LYS A 36 2.17 -5.40 7.22
CA LYS A 36 2.34 -6.79 6.74
C LYS A 36 1.89 -6.94 5.28
N ILE A 37 0.72 -6.39 4.95
CA ILE A 37 0.19 -6.42 3.58
C ILE A 37 1.16 -5.73 2.61
N ILE A 38 1.67 -4.54 2.96
CA ILE A 38 2.59 -3.81 2.08
C ILE A 38 3.90 -4.59 1.88
N VAL A 39 4.45 -5.21 2.93
CA VAL A 39 5.65 -6.06 2.80
C VAL A 39 5.38 -7.24 1.87
N GLU A 40 4.29 -7.99 2.07
CA GLU A 40 3.93 -9.13 1.21
C GLU A 40 3.73 -8.69 -0.25
N LEU A 41 3.03 -7.58 -0.49
CA LEU A 41 2.80 -7.05 -1.83
C LEU A 41 4.09 -6.54 -2.48
N ALA A 42 5.03 -6.01 -1.71
CA ALA A 42 6.32 -5.56 -2.20
C ALA A 42 7.20 -6.76 -2.60
N GLU A 43 7.23 -7.81 -1.79
CA GLU A 43 7.92 -9.08 -2.07
C GLU A 43 7.36 -9.75 -3.34
N GLN A 44 6.05 -9.66 -3.56
CA GLN A 44 5.38 -10.14 -4.78
C GLN A 44 5.55 -9.23 -6.00
N GLY A 45 6.19 -8.06 -5.84
CA GLY A 45 6.39 -7.10 -6.93
C GLY A 45 5.12 -6.36 -7.36
N VAL A 46 4.08 -6.34 -6.54
CA VAL A 46 2.81 -5.63 -6.80
C VAL A 46 2.95 -4.14 -6.49
N VAL A 47 3.58 -3.82 -5.36
CA VAL A 47 3.86 -2.44 -4.93
C VAL A 47 5.36 -2.18 -4.87
N GLU A 48 5.73 -0.91 -4.85
CA GLU A 48 7.05 -0.47 -4.43
C GLU A 48 6.94 0.60 -3.35
N GLU A 49 8.02 0.71 -2.57
CA GLU A 49 8.10 1.63 -1.45
C GLU A 49 9.32 2.54 -1.56
N LYS A 50 9.15 3.79 -1.17
CA LYS A 50 10.26 4.75 -1.02
C LYS A 50 10.23 5.40 0.35
N ARG A 51 11.41 5.48 0.98
CA ARG A 51 11.60 6.14 2.28
C ARG A 51 12.35 7.44 2.11
N TYR A 52 11.80 8.52 2.66
CA TYR A 52 12.41 9.84 2.75
C TYR A 52 12.46 10.24 4.22
N GLY A 53 13.55 9.88 4.91
CA GLY A 53 13.63 9.95 6.37
C GLY A 53 12.51 9.12 7.02
N ARG A 54 11.61 9.78 7.76
CA ARG A 54 10.46 9.13 8.42
C ARG A 54 9.25 8.92 7.49
N LEU A 55 9.25 9.52 6.30
CA LEU A 55 8.16 9.39 5.34
C LEU A 55 8.31 8.07 4.57
N ARG A 56 7.23 7.28 4.49
CA ARG A 56 7.13 6.05 3.67
C ARG A 56 6.02 6.23 2.64
N ILE A 57 6.40 6.29 1.37
CA ILE A 57 5.49 6.36 0.22
C ILE A 57 5.36 4.97 -0.39
N VAL A 58 4.14 4.61 -0.76
CA VAL A 58 3.79 3.33 -1.38
C VAL A 58 3.03 3.60 -2.67
N ARG A 59 3.34 2.87 -3.74
CA ARG A 59 2.62 2.93 -5.02
C ARG A 59 2.58 1.57 -5.71
N LEU A 60 1.64 1.36 -6.63
CA LEU A 60 1.67 0.19 -7.52
C LEU A 60 2.90 0.26 -8.43
N LYS A 61 3.52 -0.89 -8.71
CA LYS A 61 4.54 -0.96 -9.76
C LYS A 61 3.87 -0.80 -11.12
N THR A 62 4.54 -0.13 -12.04
CA THR A 62 4.05 0.05 -13.42
C THR A 62 3.80 -1.27 -14.14
N SER A 63 4.57 -2.32 -13.84
CA SER A 63 4.36 -3.67 -14.39
C SER A 63 3.11 -4.39 -13.88
N TYR A 64 2.42 -3.81 -12.88
CA TYR A 64 1.19 -4.35 -12.30
C TYR A 64 -0.08 -3.61 -12.79
N LEU A 65 0.08 -2.54 -13.56
CA LEU A 65 -1.00 -1.79 -14.21
C LEU A 65 -1.25 -2.34 -15.61
#